data_AF-A0A356WHN1-F1
#
_entry.id   AF-A0A356WHN1-F1
#
_cell.length_a   1.000
_cell.length_b   1.000
_cell.length_c   1.000
_cell.angle_alpha   90.00
_cell.angle_beta   90.00
_cell.angle_gamma   90.00
#
_symmetry.space_group_name_H-M   'P 1'
#
loop_
_entity.id
_entity.type
_entity.pdbx_description
1 polymer ?
#
loop_
_entity_poly.entity_id
_entity_poly.type
_entity_poly.pdbx_seq_one_letter_code
_entity_poly.pdbx_strand_id
1 'polypeptide(L)' 'TMLTNMRLCANVPAQHAIQTALGGRQSIRDLVLPGGRLLEQRDAAVTAL' A
#
# COMPACT_ATOMS: atom_id res chain seq x y z
N THR A 1 24.59 1.81 14.77
CA THR A 1 25.14 0.58 15.40
C THR A 1 24.07 -0.30 16.06
N MET A 2 23.00 0.25 16.65
CA MET A 2 21.94 -0.57 17.28
C MET A 2 21.04 -1.31 16.27
N LEU A 3 20.79 -0.73 15.09
CA LEU A 3 19.95 -1.33 14.04
C LEU A 3 20.63 -2.46 13.24
N THR A 4 21.95 -2.62 13.35
CA THR A 4 22.73 -3.56 12.51
C THR A 4 23.12 -4.84 13.27
N ASN A 5 23.00 -4.86 14.60
CA ASN A 5 23.39 -5.99 15.45
C ASN A 5 22.24 -6.95 15.79
N MET A 6 21.04 -6.68 15.29
CA MET A 6 19.91 -7.60 15.40
C MET A 6 19.67 -8.21 14.01
N ARG A 7 20.08 -9.47 13.80
CA ARG A 7 19.49 -10.34 12.76
C ARG A 7 18.03 -10.67 13.09
N LEU A 8 17.26 -9.69 13.57
CA LEU A 8 15.81 -9.81 13.66
C LEU A 8 15.32 -9.66 12.24
N CYS A 9 14.91 -10.77 11.63
CA CYS A 9 14.13 -10.72 10.41
C CYS A 9 13.06 -9.63 10.59
N ALA A 10 13.01 -8.67 9.67
CA ALA A 10 12.02 -7.60 9.67
C ALA A 10 10.57 -8.14 9.74
N ASN A 11 10.40 -9.44 9.51
CA ASN A 11 9.19 -10.22 9.60
C ASN A 11 8.38 -9.98 10.89
N VAL A 12 8.99 -9.98 12.09
CA VAL A 12 8.20 -9.87 13.34
C VAL A 12 7.62 -8.45 13.52
N PRO A 13 8.39 -7.36 13.43
CA PRO A 13 7.82 -6.00 13.41
C PRO A 13 6.85 -5.76 12.24
N ALA A 14 7.15 -6.30 11.05
CA ALA A 14 6.30 -6.14 9.87
C ALA A 14 4.93 -6.81 10.02
N GLN A 15 4.83 -7.95 10.72
CA GLN A 15 3.53 -8.60 10.97
C GLN A 15 2.56 -7.72 11.75
N HIS A 16 3.05 -6.88 12.66
CA HIS A 16 2.20 -5.92 13.38
C HIS A 16 1.64 -4.82 12.45
N ALA A 17 2.39 -4.41 11.42
CA ALA A 17 1.95 -3.39 10.47
C ALA A 17 0.81 -3.88 9.56
N ILE A 18 0.72 -5.18 9.29
CA ILE A 18 -0.32 -5.78 8.42
C ILE A 18 -1.72 -5.52 8.99
N GLN A 19 -1.93 -5.74 10.29
CA GLN A 19 -3.23 -5.54 10.92
C GLN A 19 -3.66 -4.08 10.91
N THR A 20 -2.73 -3.14 11.10
CA THR A 20 -3.02 -1.70 10.98
C THR A 20 -3.36 -1.30 9.54
N ALA A 21 -2.65 -1.84 8.55
CA ALA A 21 -2.89 -1.55 7.14
C ALA A 21 -4.24 -2.11 6.64
N LEU A 22 -4.65 -3.29 7.13
CA LEU A 22 -5.84 -3.99 6.67
C LEU A 22 -7.10 -3.72 7.52
N GLY A 23 -6.95 -3.37 8.81
CA GLY A 23 -8.07 -3.22 9.74
C GLY A 23 -8.84 -1.90 9.65
N GLY A 24 -8.25 -0.87 9.03
CA GLY A 24 -8.84 0.47 8.91
C GLY A 24 -9.73 0.65 7.67
N ARG A 25 -10.28 1.87 7.52
CA ARG A 25 -10.98 2.28 6.30
C ARG A 25 -10.04 2.16 5.11
N GLN A 26 -10.38 1.29 4.17
CA GLN A 26 -9.62 1.06 2.96
C GLN A 26 -9.83 2.22 1.97
N SER A 27 -9.13 3.34 2.21
CA SER A 27 -9.23 4.58 1.41
C SER A 27 -8.88 4.39 -0.07
N ILE A 28 -8.11 3.34 -0.39
CA ILE A 28 -7.77 2.97 -1.77
C ILE A 28 -9.01 2.71 -2.63
N ARG A 29 -10.13 2.26 -2.03
CA ARG A 29 -11.37 1.95 -2.76
C ARG A 29 -11.91 3.19 -3.47
N ASP A 30 -11.88 4.35 -2.80
CA ASP A 30 -12.36 5.60 -3.38
C ASP A 30 -11.49 6.06 -4.56
N LEU A 31 -10.21 5.64 -4.60
CA LEU A 31 -9.28 6.02 -5.65
C LEU A 31 -9.42 5.18 -6.93
N VAL A 32 -9.96 3.96 -6.82
CA VAL A 32 -10.05 3.00 -7.95
C VAL A 32 -11.46 2.87 -8.54
N LEU A 33 -12.48 3.43 -7.88
CA LEU A 33 -13.86 3.49 -8.39
C LEU A 33 -14.02 4.53 -9.52
N PRO A 34 -15.15 4.52 -10.27
CA PRO A 34 -15.46 5.56 -11.24
C PRO A 34 -15.36 6.98 -10.64
N GLY A 35 -14.64 7.87 -11.32
CA GLY A 35 -14.31 9.23 -10.82
C GLY A 35 -13.12 9.26 -9.83
N GLY A 36 -12.50 8.11 -9.57
CA GLY A 36 -11.31 7.97 -8.74
C GLY A 36 -10.04 8.22 -9.55
N ARG A 37 -9.08 8.92 -8.92
CA ARG A 37 -7.83 9.36 -9.58
C ARG A 37 -7.00 8.22 -10.15
N LEU A 38 -6.93 7.06 -9.50
CA LEU A 38 -6.10 5.94 -9.99
C LEU A 38 -6.74 5.27 -11.20
N LEU A 39 -8.07 5.22 -11.26
CA LEU A 39 -8.79 4.74 -12.42
C LEU A 39 -8.52 5.63 -13.64
N GLU A 40 -8.68 6.95 -13.47
CA GLU A 40 -8.45 7.93 -14.53
C GLU A 40 -7.01 7.90 -15.05
N GLN A 41 -6.04 7.83 -14.14
CA GLN A 41 -4.61 7.73 -14.51
C GLN A 41 -4.31 6.45 -15.29
N ARG A 42 -4.87 5.31 -14.87
CA ARG A 42 -4.73 4.03 -15.59
C ARG A 42 -5.31 4.14 -16.99
N ASP A 43 -6.52 4.67 -17.13
CA ASP A 43 -7.22 4.74 -18.41
C ASP A 43 -6.52 5.68 -19.38
N ALA A 44 -5.98 6.79 -18.87
CA ALA A 44 -5.11 7.68 -19.65
C ALA A 44 -3.84 6.96 -20.15
N ALA A 45 -3.18 6.17 -19.28
CA ALA A 45 -2.00 5.40 -19.65
C ALA A 45 -2.31 4.31 -20.69
N VAL A 46 -3.43 3.59 -20.54
CA VAL A 46 -3.88 2.58 -21.51
C VAL A 46 -4.21 3.21 -22.86
N THR A 47 -4.84 4.39 -22.87
CA THR A 47 -5.19 5.10 -24.10
C THR A 47 -3.98 5.68 -24.83
N ALA A 48 -2.88 5.94 -24.11
CA ALA A 48 -1.64 6.48 -24.67
C ALA A 48 -0.72 5.41 -25.30
N LEU A 49 -1.03 4.12 -25.14
CA LEU A 49 -0.32 2.98 -25.74
C LEU A 49 -0.96 2.60 -27.09
#